data_AF-A0A7D5NDM5-F1
#
_entry.id   AF-A0A7D5NDM5-F1
#
_cell.length_a   1.000
_cell.length_b   1.000
_cell.length_c   1.000
_cell.angle_alpha   90.00
_cell.angle_beta   90.00
_cell.angle_gamma   90.00
#
_symmetry.space_group_name_H-M   'P 1'
#
loop_
_entity.id
_entity.type
_entity.pdbx_description
1 polymer ?
#
loop_
_entity_poly.entity_id
_entity_poly.type
_entity_poly.pdbx_seq_one_letter_code
_entity_poly.pdbx_strand_id
1 'polypeptide(L)' 'MTHEIMMEAHGIKDAIGGKYGNNLDALFKEIQRGEAKLKAAGVLILPPPANPTNLPNTALQRTRFAHR' A
#
# COMPACT_ATOMS: atom_id res chain seq x y z
N MET A 1 -9.30 -8.62 -13.61
CA MET A 1 -9.66 -7.93 -12.36
C MET A 1 -11.16 -7.75 -12.35
N THR A 2 -11.87 -8.29 -11.34
CA THR A 2 -13.33 -8.26 -11.27
C THR A 2 -13.81 -6.98 -10.57
N HIS A 3 -15.04 -6.56 -10.87
CA HIS A 3 -15.63 -5.33 -10.30
C HIS A 3 -15.71 -5.36 -8.76
N GLU A 4 -15.93 -6.55 -8.20
CA GLU A 4 -15.99 -6.79 -6.75
C GLU A 4 -14.67 -6.44 -6.04
N ILE A 5 -13.54 -6.89 -6.60
CA ILE A 5 -12.21 -6.59 -6.03
C ILE A 5 -11.95 -5.08 -6.05
N MET A 6 -12.38 -4.38 -7.10
CA MET A 6 -12.23 -2.93 -7.19
C MET A 6 -13.09 -2.20 -6.14
N MET A 7 -14.31 -2.68 -5.90
CA MET A 7 -15.21 -2.09 -4.92
C MET A 7 -14.71 -2.28 -3.50
N GLU A 8 -14.20 -3.48 -3.19
CA GLU A 8 -13.57 -3.77 -1.90
C GLU A 8 -12.33 -2.89 -1.67
N ALA A 9 -11.45 -2.79 -2.67
CA ALA A 9 -10.27 -1.95 -2.58
C ALA A 9 -10.61 -0.47 -2.37
N HIS A 10 -11.68 0.03 -3.01
CA HIS A 10 -12.18 1.38 -2.78
C HIS A 10 -12.74 1.55 -1.37
N GLY A 11 -13.54 0.60 -0.87
CA GLY A 11 -14.07 0.66 0.49
C GLY A 11 -12.97 0.69 1.55
N ILE A 12 -11.92 -0.13 1.38
CA ILE A 12 -10.75 -0.12 2.26
C ILE A 12 -10.04 1.23 2.23
N LYS A 13 -9.80 1.78 1.03
CA LYS A 13 -9.18 3.09 0.85
C LYS A 13 -9.99 4.20 1.53
N ASP A 14 -11.30 4.21 1.36
CA ASP A 14 -12.17 5.23 1.95
C ASP A 14 -12.25 5.09 3.48
N ALA A 15 -12.27 3.86 4.01
CA ALA A 15 -12.21 3.61 5.45
C ALA A 15 -10.89 4.08 6.07
N ILE A 16 -9.75 3.84 5.40
CA ILE A 16 -8.45 4.38 5.82
C ILE A 16 -8.47 5.90 5.78
N GLY A 17 -8.98 6.50 4.69
CA GLY A 17 -9.11 7.95 4.56
C GLY A 17 -9.94 8.59 5.67
N GLY A 18 -11.07 7.98 6.02
CA GLY A 18 -11.91 8.44 7.13
C GLY A 18 -11.26 8.26 8.51
N LYS A 19 -10.53 7.16 8.73
CA LYS A 19 -9.93 6.84 10.03
C LYS A 19 -8.71 7.71 10.35
N TYR A 20 -7.85 7.98 9.36
CA TYR A 20 -6.58 8.69 9.60
C TYR A 20 -6.53 10.11 9.03
N GLY A 21 -7.34 10.42 8.01
CA GLY A 21 -7.25 11.69 7.30
C GLY A 21 -5.81 11.98 6.87
N ASN A 22 -5.26 13.09 7.36
CA ASN A 22 -3.89 13.52 7.07
C ASN A 22 -2.85 13.03 8.08
N ASN A 23 -3.23 12.23 9.08
CA ASN A 23 -2.31 11.72 10.10
C ASN A 23 -1.57 10.46 9.58
N LEU A 24 -0.57 10.71 8.74
CA LEU A 24 0.23 9.66 8.11
C LEU A 24 1.08 8.87 9.12
N ASP A 25 1.52 9.50 10.20
CA ASP A 25 2.31 8.83 11.24
C ASP A 25 1.49 7.76 11.98
N ALA A 26 0.23 8.07 12.30
CA ALA A 26 -0.68 7.11 12.92
C ALA A 26 -0.98 5.94 11.98
N LEU A 27 -1.20 6.22 10.70
CA LEU A 27 -1.39 5.21 9.67
C LEU A 27 -0.17 4.30 9.56
N PHE A 28 1.04 4.87 9.49
CA PHE A 28 2.27 4.11 9.36
C PHE A 28 2.52 3.18 10.55
N LYS A 29 2.28 3.66 11.77
CA LYS A 29 2.37 2.82 12.99
C LYS A 29 1.38 1.66 12.98
N GLU A 30 0.16 1.87 12.48
CA GLU A 30 -0.83 0.79 12.38
C GLU A 30 -0.43 -0.24 11.31
N ILE A 31 0.10 0.21 10.16
CA ILE A 31 0.64 -0.68 9.13
C ILE A 31 1.76 -1.56 9.71
N GLN A 32 2.75 -0.98 10.40
CA GLN A 32 3.83 -1.75 11.02
C GLN A 32 3.32 -2.80 12.02
N ARG A 33 2.29 -2.46 12.80
CA ARG A 33 1.65 -3.42 13.72
C ARG A 33 0.95 -4.54 12.95
N GLY A 34 0.26 -4.22 11.85
CA GLY A 34 -0.36 -5.19 10.96
C GLY A 34 0.66 -6.14 10.33
N GLU A 35 1.77 -5.58 9.84
CA GLU A 35 2.88 -6.35 9.27
C GLU A 35 3.49 -7.31 10.30
N ALA A 36 3.72 -6.86 11.53
CA ALA A 36 4.22 -7.73 12.58
C ALA A 36 3.28 -8.93 12.86
N LYS A 37 1.96 -8.68 12.86
CA LYS A 37 0.94 -9.74 13.02
C LYS A 37 0.93 -10.72 11.84
N LEU A 38 0.99 -10.22 10.61
CA LEU A 38 1.02 -11.04 9.40
C LEU A 38 2.29 -11.88 9.32
N LYS A 39 3.43 -11.30 9.65
CA LYS A 39 4.70 -12.01 9.75
C LYS A 39 4.64 -13.12 10.81
N ALA A 40 4.02 -12.85 11.96
CA ALA A 40 3.80 -13.87 13.00
C ALA A 40 2.85 -14.99 12.53
N ALA A 41 1.89 -14.68 11.66
CA ALA A 41 1.02 -15.66 11.01
C ALA A 41 1.68 -16.42 9.84
N GLY A 42 2.97 -16.17 9.56
CA GLY A 42 3.71 -16.82 8.47
C GLY A 42 3.45 -16.23 7.08
N VAL A 43 2.76 -15.09 6.99
CA VAL A 43 2.52 -14.41 5.71
C VAL A 43 3.81 -13.73 5.24
N LEU A 44 4.16 -13.96 3.97
CA LEU A 44 5.29 -13.30 3.34
C LEU A 44 5.00 -11.81 3.16
N ILE A 45 5.80 -10.97 3.83
CA ILE A 45 5.78 -9.53 3.64
C ILE A 45 6.89 -9.14 2.69
N LEU A 46 6.51 -8.56 1.57
CA LEU A 46 7.45 -8.02 0.60
C LEU A 46 7.87 -6.63 1.06
N PRO A 47 9.15 -6.42 1.43
CA PRO A 47 9.60 -5.09 1.81
C PRO A 47 9.55 -4.16 0.59
N PRO A 48 9.36 -2.84 0.82
CA PRO A 48 9.53 -1.88 -0.25
C PRO A 48 10.96 -1.97 -0.80
N PRO A 49 11.13 -1.78 -2.12
CA PRO A 49 12.45 -1.81 -2.74
C PRO A 49 13.34 -0.70 -2.16
N ALA A 50 14.57 -1.08 -1.79
CA ALA A 50 15.52 -0.17 -1.14
C ALA A 50 15.95 1.01 -2.04
N ASN A 51 15.90 0.84 -3.37
CA ASN A 51 16.16 1.90 -4.33
C ASN A 51 15.04 1.93 -5.38
N PRO A 52 14.02 2.79 -5.20
CA PRO A 52 12.90 2.86 -6.12
C PRO A 52 13.29 3.38 -7.51
N THR A 53 14.39 4.13 -7.63
CA THR A 53 14.87 4.73 -8.87
C THR A 53 15.48 3.71 -9.84
N ASN A 54 15.98 2.59 -9.32
CA ASN A 54 16.63 1.53 -10.11
C ASN A 54 15.66 0.40 -10.50
N LEU A 55 14.36 0.55 -10.27
CA LEU A 55 13.38 -0.46 -10.66
C LEU A 55 13.13 -0.39 -12.17
N PRO A 56 13.15 -1.53 -12.88
CA PRO A 56 12.80 -1.54 -14.29
C PRO A 56 11.38 -1.00 -14.48
N ASN A 57 11.16 -0.23 -15.56
CA ASN A 57 9.85 0.28 -15.89
C ASN A 57 8.90 -0.89 -16.17
N THR A 58 8.02 -1.21 -15.22
CA THR A 58 7.02 -2.26 -15.37
C THR A 58 5.64 -1.66 -15.62
N ALA A 59 4.78 -2.39 -16.33
CA ALA A 59 3.39 -1.97 -16.57
C ALA A 59 2.56 -1.81 -15.28
N LEU A 60 3.06 -2.31 -14.14
CA LEU A 60 2.44 -2.20 -12.82
C LEU A 60 2.90 -0.96 -12.04
N GLN A 61 3.96 -0.27 -12.48
CA GLN A 61 4.32 1.01 -11.89
C GLN A 61 3.26 2.04 -12.25
N ARG A 62 2.62 2.63 -11.24
CA ARG A 62 1.85 3.86 -11.42
C ARG A 62 2.82 4.97 -11.82
N THR A 63 3.07 5.12 -13.13
CA THR A 63 3.75 6.29 -13.71
C THR A 63 2.90 7.52 -13.46
N ARG A 64 2.90 8.05 -12.23
CA ARG A 64 2.12 9.24 -11.89
C ARG A 64 2.92 10.53 -11.92
N PHE A 65 4.25 10.50 -12.02
CA PHE A 65 5.04 11.74 -12.00
C PHE A 65 6.32 11.68 -12.85
N ALA A 66 6.22 11.23 -14.11
CA ALA A 66 7.13 11.77 -15.11
C ALA A 66 6.60 13.17 -15.46
N HIS A 67 7.16 14.21 -14.85
CA HIS A 67 6.99 15.57 -15.35
C HIS A 67 7.50 15.55 -16.80
N ARG A 68 6.60 15.80 -17.75
CA ARG A 68 6.99 16.19 -19.10
C ARG A 68 7.36 17.66 -19.09
#